data_AF-A0A067MYB5-F1
#
_entry.id   AF-A0A067MYB5-F1
#
_cell.length_a   1.000
_cell.length_b   1.000
_cell.length_c   1.000
_cell.angle_alpha   90.00
_cell.angle_beta   90.00
_cell.angle_gamma   90.00
#
_symmetry.space_group_name_H-M   'P 1'
#
loop_
_entity.id
_entity.type
_entity.pdbx_description
1 polymer ?
#
loop_
_entity_poly.entity_id
_entity_poly.type
_entity_poly.pdbx_seq_one_letter_code
_entity_poly.pdbx_strand_id
1 'polypeptide(L)'
;MDADGGGPEEDNGAVKRRGHLGRRPRRLALVPVGAKSGCCHLPHSRLSHHYTCTAPPGHHEITLSCKKLADISRMRAESVLLQITQDYQELNGSHYETLDGPPSPVQFSRIVHISRPALFRGCFTASQFPALQHWNDGYICDKMQGRPISVAVTPDGRADALVSGTDAKTYFVEPYSQQMAAREFFAALSSVRTVSIEEIPSSHLQESALQSSRQGQLHTGEVCYLQSQNGNLYSGQSTGGSTAEALDEPSEFMPLRGDVPKHIEWATDALGRGPDAVNLWIGDERSVTSVHSDPYENLYTVVRGSKTFVLLPPTEGWLLREQRYPHATYTRPSPGSPLELIPSPANHPTVRWASVDPTRLSAPAAPLRITVNAGETLYLPSGWWHHVSQRGDGPDGKGVCIAVNWWYDMEMRGMGWVWMSLLRRLGGPSDESVEPGSEDADSGSD
;
A
#
# COMPACT_ATOMS: atom_id res chain seq x y z
N MET A 1 30.86 27.96 -63.39
CA MET A 1 32.20 27.38 -63.19
C MET A 1 32.02 26.18 -62.27
N ASP A 2 31.17 25.22 -62.66
CA ASP A 2 31.41 24.16 -63.67
C ASP A 2 32.43 23.17 -63.13
N ALA A 3 31.97 22.01 -62.64
CA ALA A 3 31.87 20.73 -63.37
C ALA A 3 33.20 19.95 -63.24
N ASP A 4 33.30 18.64 -63.10
CA ASP A 4 32.47 17.49 -63.51
C ASP A 4 33.08 16.25 -62.80
N GLY A 5 32.31 15.32 -62.24
CA GLY A 5 31.87 14.07 -62.91
C GLY A 5 32.44 12.86 -62.11
N GLY A 6 31.83 11.69 -61.97
CA GLY A 6 30.61 11.05 -62.46
C GLY A 6 30.59 9.63 -61.84
N GLY A 7 29.39 9.05 -61.70
CA GLY A 7 29.13 7.74 -61.04
C GLY A 7 29.67 6.50 -61.79
N PRO A 8 29.18 5.30 -61.41
CA PRO A 8 27.86 4.92 -61.93
C PRO A 8 26.87 4.33 -60.91
N GLU A 9 25.61 4.36 -61.35
CA GLU A 9 24.39 3.79 -60.79
C GLU A 9 24.43 2.26 -60.68
N GLU A 10 23.66 1.72 -59.72
CA GLU A 10 22.85 0.52 -59.96
C GLU A 10 21.59 0.51 -59.06
N ASP A 11 20.50 0.87 -59.73
CA ASP A 11 19.13 0.32 -59.75
C ASP A 11 18.33 -0.07 -58.49
N ASN A 12 17.05 0.29 -58.62
CA ASN A 12 15.92 0.22 -57.72
C ASN A 12 15.49 -1.21 -57.35
N GLY A 13 15.14 -1.38 -56.08
CA GLY A 13 14.46 -2.57 -55.58
C GLY A 13 13.49 -2.24 -54.43
N ALA A 14 12.44 -1.49 -54.72
CA ALA A 14 11.34 -1.26 -53.79
C ALA A 14 10.58 -2.56 -53.52
N VAL A 15 10.95 -3.29 -52.47
CA VAL A 15 10.17 -4.43 -51.97
C VAL A 15 9.23 -3.95 -50.86
N LYS A 16 7.96 -3.74 -51.26
CA LYS A 16 6.80 -3.72 -50.36
C LYS A 16 6.84 -4.93 -49.43
N ARG A 17 7.22 -4.76 -48.16
CA ARG A 17 6.95 -5.78 -47.13
C ARG A 17 5.47 -5.72 -46.76
N ARG A 18 4.70 -6.59 -47.43
CA ARG A 18 3.35 -6.99 -47.05
C ARG A 18 3.32 -7.42 -45.58
N GLY A 19 2.29 -6.96 -44.87
CA GLY A 19 1.98 -7.39 -43.52
C GLY A 19 1.91 -8.91 -43.40
N HIS A 20 2.63 -9.43 -42.41
CA HIS A 20 2.37 -10.75 -41.85
C HIS A 20 1.72 -10.53 -40.50
N LEU A 21 0.40 -10.67 -40.47
CA LEU A 21 -0.36 -10.96 -39.25
C LEU A 21 0.26 -12.21 -38.60
N GLY A 22 1.05 -11.99 -37.54
CA GLY A 22 1.59 -13.04 -36.71
C GLY A 22 0.45 -13.85 -36.11
N ARG A 23 0.23 -15.06 -36.67
CA ARG A 23 -0.70 -16.05 -36.12
C ARG A 23 -0.26 -16.42 -34.70
N ARG A 24 -1.16 -16.26 -33.74
CA ARG A 24 -1.03 -16.77 -32.36
C ARG A 24 -0.61 -18.25 -32.38
N PRO A 25 0.34 -18.70 -31.54
CA PRO A 25 0.62 -20.12 -31.40
C PRO A 25 -0.62 -20.83 -30.85
N ARG A 26 -1.10 -21.84 -31.58
CA ARG A 26 -2.21 -22.71 -31.16
C ARG A 26 -1.79 -23.47 -29.91
N ARG A 27 -2.61 -23.40 -28.85
CA ARG A 27 -2.53 -24.29 -27.69
C ARG A 27 -2.58 -25.74 -28.18
N LEU A 28 -1.54 -26.53 -27.88
CA LEU A 28 -1.62 -27.99 -27.94
C LEU A 28 -2.54 -28.44 -26.80
N ALA A 29 -3.75 -28.87 -27.18
CA ALA A 29 -4.64 -29.59 -26.29
C ALA A 29 -4.15 -31.04 -26.18
N LEU A 30 -3.70 -31.44 -24.99
CA LEU A 30 -3.57 -32.84 -24.64
C LEU A 30 -4.98 -33.38 -24.37
N VAL A 31 -5.43 -34.32 -25.22
CA VAL A 31 -6.67 -35.07 -25.08
C VAL A 31 -6.40 -36.29 -24.19
N PRO A 32 -7.07 -36.46 -23.04
CA PRO A 32 -7.13 -37.75 -22.38
C PRO A 32 -8.20 -38.62 -23.05
N VAL A 33 -7.76 -39.78 -23.53
CA VAL A 33 -8.61 -40.89 -23.99
C VAL A 33 -9.55 -41.31 -22.86
N GLY A 34 -10.82 -41.51 -23.21
CA GLY A 34 -11.93 -41.55 -22.28
C GLY A 34 -11.98 -42.73 -21.30
N ALA A 35 -12.59 -42.45 -20.14
CA ALA A 35 -13.34 -43.41 -19.35
C ALA A 35 -14.76 -42.85 -19.19
N LYS A 36 -15.76 -43.57 -19.71
CA LYS A 36 -17.18 -43.27 -19.56
C LYS A 36 -17.60 -43.49 -18.11
N SER A 37 -18.20 -42.50 -17.46
CA SER A 37 -19.24 -42.75 -16.44
C SER A 37 -20.09 -41.50 -16.19
N GLY A 38 -21.37 -41.60 -16.58
CA GLY A 38 -22.54 -41.05 -15.88
C GLY A 38 -22.51 -39.58 -15.45
N CYS A 39 -23.16 -38.75 -16.26
CA CYS A 39 -23.64 -37.43 -15.86
C CYS A 39 -24.72 -37.58 -14.78
N CYS A 40 -24.51 -37.02 -13.59
CA CYS A 40 -25.56 -36.75 -12.60
C CYS A 40 -25.41 -35.30 -12.14
N HIS A 41 -26.28 -34.42 -12.65
CA HIS A 41 -26.59 -33.15 -11.99
C HIS A 41 -27.27 -33.42 -10.65
N LEU A 42 -26.70 -32.92 -9.54
CA LEU A 42 -27.45 -32.73 -8.29
C LEU A 42 -27.01 -31.44 -7.58
N PRO A 43 -27.95 -30.75 -6.89
CA PRO A 43 -27.79 -29.37 -6.43
C PRO A 43 -27.20 -29.26 -5.02
N HIS A 44 -26.85 -28.03 -4.65
CA HIS A 44 -26.39 -27.59 -3.34
C HIS A 44 -27.07 -28.31 -2.16
N SER A 45 -26.28 -29.09 -1.41
CA SER A 45 -26.52 -29.35 0.01
C SER A 45 -25.20 -29.72 0.70
N ARG A 46 -25.03 -29.22 1.92
CA ARG A 46 -23.86 -29.45 2.79
C ARG A 46 -23.65 -30.96 2.97
N LEU A 47 -22.63 -31.52 2.33
CA LEU A 47 -22.21 -32.90 2.54
C LEU A 47 -20.81 -32.92 3.17
N SER A 48 -20.77 -33.20 4.47
CA SER A 48 -19.57 -33.68 5.16
C SER A 48 -19.12 -34.98 4.49
N HIS A 49 -18.11 -34.89 3.62
CA HIS A 49 -17.52 -36.06 2.97
C HIS A 49 -16.64 -36.81 3.98
N HIS A 50 -17.13 -37.93 4.50
CA HIS A 50 -16.28 -38.92 5.17
C HIS A 50 -15.62 -39.78 4.10
N TYR A 51 -14.32 -39.61 3.90
CA TYR A 51 -13.52 -40.55 3.11
C TYR A 51 -13.21 -41.77 3.99
N THR A 52 -13.93 -42.87 3.81
CA THR A 52 -13.56 -44.17 4.37
C THR A 52 -12.70 -44.91 3.37
N CYS A 53 -11.41 -45.09 3.70
CA CYS A 53 -10.52 -45.97 2.96
C CYS A 53 -10.42 -47.27 3.76
N THR A 54 -11.05 -48.34 3.25
CA THR A 54 -11.10 -49.63 3.95
C THR A 54 -9.71 -50.28 3.98
N ALA A 55 -9.11 -50.35 5.17
CA ALA A 55 -7.86 -51.07 5.40
C ALA A 55 -8.11 -52.59 5.53
N PRO A 56 -7.16 -53.46 5.13
CA PRO A 56 -7.27 -54.91 5.30
C PRO A 56 -7.30 -55.32 6.79
N PRO A 57 -7.87 -56.49 7.13
CA PRO A 57 -8.20 -56.86 8.51
C PRO A 57 -6.93 -56.96 9.37
N GLY A 58 -6.87 -56.15 10.44
CA GLY A 58 -5.74 -56.07 11.37
C GLY A 58 -5.18 -54.66 11.58
N HIS A 59 -5.61 -53.67 10.80
CA HIS A 59 -5.22 -52.27 10.98
C HIS A 59 -6.36 -51.43 11.56
N HIS A 60 -6.08 -50.70 12.65
CA HIS A 60 -6.99 -49.70 13.20
C HIS A 60 -7.20 -48.58 12.17
N GLU A 61 -8.44 -48.39 11.74
CA GLU A 61 -8.86 -47.34 10.80
C GLU A 61 -8.76 -45.97 11.51
N ILE A 62 -7.79 -45.15 11.12
CA ILE A 62 -7.68 -43.77 11.63
C ILE A 62 -8.47 -42.86 10.70
N THR A 63 -9.78 -42.75 10.93
CA THR A 63 -10.62 -41.77 10.24
C THR A 63 -10.35 -40.38 10.81
N LEU A 64 -9.43 -39.64 10.18
CA LEU A 64 -9.26 -38.20 10.46
C LEU A 64 -10.34 -37.42 9.71
N SER A 65 -11.16 -36.67 10.44
CA SER A 65 -12.10 -35.71 9.83
C SER A 65 -11.35 -34.70 8.96
N CYS A 66 -11.94 -34.25 7.85
CA CYS A 66 -11.38 -33.22 6.97
C CYS A 66 -10.96 -31.96 7.75
N LYS A 67 -11.70 -31.59 8.80
CA LYS A 67 -11.35 -30.48 9.69
C LYS A 67 -10.01 -30.71 10.39
N LYS A 68 -9.81 -31.91 10.94
CA LYS A 68 -8.57 -32.28 11.64
C LYS A 68 -7.37 -32.33 10.69
N LEU A 69 -7.58 -32.73 9.43
CA LEU A 69 -6.52 -32.67 8.40
C LEU A 69 -6.18 -31.23 8.02
N ALA A 70 -7.19 -30.35 7.86
CA ALA A 70 -6.98 -28.93 7.60
C ALA A 70 -6.22 -28.24 8.74
N ASP A 71 -6.59 -28.54 10.00
CA ASP A 71 -5.91 -28.02 11.19
C ASP A 71 -4.45 -28.48 11.24
N ILE A 72 -4.16 -29.75 10.93
CA ILE A 72 -2.78 -30.27 10.86
C ILE A 72 -1.97 -29.58 9.77
N SER A 73 -2.54 -29.41 8.58
CA SER A 73 -1.88 -28.71 7.46
C SER A 73 -1.57 -27.25 7.82
N ARG A 74 -2.50 -26.56 8.48
CA ARG A 74 -2.30 -25.19 8.95
C ARG A 74 -1.19 -25.10 10.00
N MET A 75 -1.18 -25.98 11.00
CA MET A 75 -0.10 -26.02 11.99
C MET A 75 1.27 -26.25 11.36
N ARG A 76 1.35 -27.08 10.31
CA ARG A 76 2.59 -27.28 9.55
C ARG A 76 3.00 -26.01 8.81
N ALA A 77 2.07 -25.32 8.15
CA ALA A 77 2.36 -24.06 7.47
C ALA A 77 2.85 -22.98 8.44
N GLU A 78 2.17 -22.79 9.59
CA GLU A 78 2.58 -21.85 10.63
C GLU A 78 3.96 -22.19 11.21
N SER A 79 4.27 -23.48 11.39
CA SER A 79 5.61 -23.93 11.84
C SER A 79 6.71 -23.58 10.83
N VAL A 80 6.45 -23.78 9.53
CA VAL A 80 7.38 -23.40 8.46
C VAL A 80 7.54 -21.89 8.38
N LEU A 81 6.46 -21.13 8.48
CA LEU A 81 6.50 -19.66 8.50
C LEU A 81 7.29 -19.14 9.69
N LEU A 82 7.12 -19.75 10.88
CA LEU A 82 7.91 -19.41 12.06
C LEU A 82 9.40 -19.65 11.85
N GLN A 83 9.80 -20.79 11.24
CA GLN A 83 11.20 -21.05 10.92
C GLN A 83 11.75 -20.03 9.92
N ILE A 84 11.00 -19.70 8.87
CA ILE A 84 11.39 -18.67 7.89
C ILE A 84 11.55 -17.30 8.56
N THR A 85 10.64 -16.94 9.48
CA THR A 85 10.75 -15.72 10.28
C THR A 85 12.04 -15.71 11.10
N GLN A 86 12.36 -16.80 11.80
CA GLN A 86 13.58 -16.91 12.61
C GLN A 86 14.85 -16.86 11.76
N ASP A 87 14.91 -17.62 10.67
CA ASP A 87 16.06 -17.63 9.75
C ASP A 87 16.30 -16.22 9.17
N TYR A 88 15.22 -15.53 8.78
CA TYR A 88 15.32 -14.14 8.30
C TYR A 88 15.89 -13.23 9.39
N GLN A 89 15.34 -13.29 10.60
CA GLN A 89 15.76 -12.45 11.73
C GLN A 89 17.22 -12.69 12.13
N GLU A 90 17.68 -13.94 12.16
CA GLU A 90 19.06 -14.29 12.50
C GLU A 90 20.08 -13.72 11.52
N LEU A 91 19.76 -13.73 10.23
CA LEU A 91 20.63 -13.19 9.17
C LEU A 91 20.60 -11.67 9.09
N ASN A 92 19.44 -11.06 9.36
CA ASN A 92 19.20 -9.66 9.04
C ASN A 92 19.20 -8.72 10.26
N GLY A 93 18.78 -9.21 11.42
CA GLY A 93 18.59 -8.43 12.63
C GLY A 93 17.72 -7.18 12.44
N SER A 94 17.86 -6.23 13.36
CA SER A 94 17.14 -4.95 13.35
C SER A 94 17.94 -3.80 12.70
N HIS A 95 19.11 -4.07 12.15
CA HIS A 95 19.93 -3.05 11.50
C HIS A 95 19.35 -2.69 10.12
N TYR A 96 19.36 -1.41 9.77
CA TYR A 96 19.08 -0.91 8.43
C TYR A 96 20.18 0.07 8.03
N GLU A 97 20.44 0.15 6.72
CA GLU A 97 21.51 1.00 6.21
C GLU A 97 21.10 2.47 6.29
N THR A 98 22.07 3.33 6.63
CA THR A 98 21.89 4.78 6.53
C THR A 98 23.04 5.38 5.76
N LEU A 99 22.73 6.16 4.73
CA LEU A 99 23.71 6.80 3.86
C LEU A 99 23.56 8.32 3.93
N ASP A 100 24.69 9.02 3.91
CA ASP A 100 24.74 10.47 3.76
C ASP A 100 24.90 10.81 2.27
N GLY A 101 23.92 11.51 1.72
CA GLY A 101 23.81 11.86 0.31
C GLY A 101 23.06 10.84 -0.54
N PRO A 102 22.80 11.17 -1.82
CA PRO A 102 22.18 10.25 -2.76
C PRO A 102 23.15 9.10 -3.13
N PRO A 103 22.66 7.85 -3.23
CA PRO A 103 23.47 6.74 -3.73
C PRO A 103 23.71 6.88 -5.24
N SER A 104 24.78 6.26 -5.76
CA SER A 104 24.86 6.01 -7.21
C SER A 104 23.79 5.00 -7.66
N PRO A 105 23.38 4.99 -8.95
CA PRO A 105 22.41 4.03 -9.45
C PRO A 105 22.78 2.56 -9.18
N VAL A 106 24.07 2.22 -9.29
CA VAL A 106 24.55 0.85 -9.01
C VAL A 106 24.47 0.51 -7.52
N GLN A 107 24.77 1.47 -6.63
CA GLN A 107 24.60 1.26 -5.19
C GLN A 107 23.11 1.06 -4.86
N PHE A 108 22.23 1.90 -5.40
CA PHE A 108 20.79 1.76 -5.15
C PHE A 108 20.23 0.45 -5.71
N SER A 109 20.64 0.03 -6.91
CA SER A 109 20.26 -1.27 -7.48
C SER A 109 20.63 -2.45 -6.57
N ARG A 110 21.77 -2.37 -5.87
CA ARG A 110 22.16 -3.39 -4.86
C ARG A 110 21.27 -3.35 -3.62
N ILE A 111 20.91 -2.16 -3.14
CA ILE A 111 19.98 -1.98 -2.02
C ILE A 111 18.60 -2.57 -2.37
N VAL A 112 18.10 -2.29 -3.58
CA VAL A 112 16.84 -2.86 -4.09
C VAL A 112 16.92 -4.38 -4.19
N HIS A 113 18.04 -4.93 -4.69
CA HIS A 113 18.24 -6.38 -4.77
C HIS A 113 18.24 -7.06 -3.40
N ILE A 114 18.80 -6.42 -2.38
CA ILE A 114 18.75 -6.90 -0.99
C ILE A 114 17.32 -6.80 -0.42
N SER A 115 16.49 -5.90 -0.96
CA SER A 115 15.10 -5.68 -0.56
C SER A 115 14.95 -5.42 0.95
N ARG A 116 15.78 -4.49 1.46
CA ARG A 116 15.72 -4.01 2.84
C ARG A 116 15.58 -2.50 2.91
N PRO A 117 14.86 -1.97 3.91
CA PRO A 117 14.76 -0.54 4.12
C PRO A 117 16.12 0.11 4.30
N ALA A 118 16.27 1.30 3.72
CA ALA A 118 17.46 2.12 3.85
C ALA A 118 17.07 3.59 4.00
N LEU A 119 17.79 4.32 4.85
CA LEU A 119 17.57 5.74 5.08
C LEU A 119 18.67 6.55 4.39
N PHE A 120 18.29 7.61 3.68
CA PHE A 120 19.23 8.50 3.01
C PHE A 120 19.05 9.92 3.53
N ARG A 121 20.16 10.58 3.88
CA ARG A 121 20.15 11.96 4.39
C ARG A 121 20.65 12.92 3.33
N GLY A 122 19.93 14.00 3.07
CA GLY A 122 20.42 15.03 2.15
C GLY A 122 20.52 14.56 0.69
N CYS A 123 19.54 13.80 0.22
CA CYS A 123 19.44 13.35 -1.17
C CYS A 123 19.26 14.47 -2.19
N PHE A 124 18.75 15.62 -1.74
CA PHE A 124 18.30 16.69 -2.62
C PHE A 124 18.99 18.00 -2.28
N THR A 125 19.38 18.73 -3.32
CA THR A 125 19.70 20.14 -3.19
C THR A 125 18.42 20.98 -3.14
N ALA A 126 18.52 22.19 -2.60
CA ALA A 126 17.42 23.15 -2.56
C ALA A 126 16.83 23.47 -3.94
N SER A 127 17.67 23.49 -4.97
CA SER A 127 17.24 23.73 -6.35
C SER A 127 16.51 22.53 -6.97
N GLN A 128 16.84 21.31 -6.56
CA GLN A 128 16.17 20.09 -7.04
C GLN A 128 14.83 19.85 -6.36
N PHE A 129 14.71 20.24 -5.08
CA PHE A 129 13.50 20.06 -4.30
C PHE A 129 13.16 21.32 -3.48
N PRO A 130 12.70 22.42 -4.13
CA PRO A 130 12.40 23.70 -3.47
C PRO A 130 11.44 23.62 -2.28
N ALA A 131 10.53 22.63 -2.28
CA ALA A 131 9.61 22.39 -1.17
C ALA A 131 10.31 22.26 0.19
N LEU A 132 11.52 21.66 0.23
CA LEU A 132 12.30 21.49 1.46
C LEU A 132 12.67 22.82 2.15
N GLN A 133 12.63 23.95 1.42
CA GLN A 133 12.93 25.27 1.97
C GLN A 133 11.70 26.17 2.09
N HIS A 134 10.75 26.05 1.17
CA HIS A 134 9.71 27.07 1.01
C HIS A 134 8.34 26.66 1.54
N TRP A 135 8.04 25.37 1.64
CA TRP A 135 6.71 24.91 2.00
C TRP A 135 6.42 25.12 3.48
N ASN A 136 5.78 26.24 3.79
CA ASN A 136 5.04 26.46 5.02
C ASN A 136 3.54 26.60 4.71
N ASP A 137 2.70 26.60 5.75
CA ASP A 137 1.24 26.66 5.62
C ASP A 137 0.79 27.84 4.75
N GLY A 138 1.38 29.02 4.97
CA GLY A 138 1.07 30.24 4.22
C GLY A 138 1.45 30.13 2.74
N TYR A 139 2.66 29.65 2.45
CA TYR A 139 3.13 29.45 1.09
C TYR A 139 2.21 28.52 0.30
N ILE A 140 1.83 27.36 0.87
CA ILE A 140 0.94 26.42 0.21
C ILE A 140 -0.44 27.03 0.01
N CYS A 141 -0.99 27.71 1.02
CA CYS A 141 -2.27 28.41 0.90
C CYS A 141 -2.26 29.48 -0.20
N ASP A 142 -1.17 30.24 -0.33
CA ASP A 142 -1.05 31.31 -1.32
C ASP A 142 -0.86 30.77 -2.74
N LYS A 143 -0.12 29.66 -2.90
CA LYS A 143 0.02 28.95 -4.17
C LYS A 143 -1.26 28.28 -4.63
N MET A 144 -1.99 27.67 -3.71
CA MET A 144 -3.24 26.95 -4.01
C MET A 144 -4.45 27.88 -4.08
N GLN A 145 -4.39 29.06 -3.47
CA GLN A 145 -5.47 30.05 -3.44
C GLN A 145 -6.79 29.41 -2.97
N GLY A 146 -7.88 29.62 -3.71
CA GLY A 146 -9.20 29.01 -3.45
C GLY A 146 -9.43 27.69 -4.16
N ARG A 147 -8.39 27.06 -4.73
CA ARG A 147 -8.55 25.78 -5.43
C ARG A 147 -8.96 24.69 -4.43
N PRO A 148 -10.04 23.93 -4.70
CA PRO A 148 -10.44 22.82 -3.85
C PRO A 148 -9.44 21.67 -3.98
N ILE A 149 -9.19 20.99 -2.86
CA ILE A 149 -8.37 19.79 -2.75
C ILE A 149 -9.13 18.69 -2.04
N SER A 150 -8.81 17.45 -2.40
CA SER A 150 -9.44 16.25 -1.87
C SER A 150 -8.80 15.87 -0.53
N VAL A 151 -9.57 15.90 0.55
CA VAL A 151 -9.10 15.63 1.91
C VAL A 151 -9.90 14.48 2.51
N ALA A 152 -9.20 13.48 3.04
CA ALA A 152 -9.80 12.39 3.80
C ALA A 152 -10.14 12.88 5.21
N VAL A 153 -11.36 12.61 5.65
CA VAL A 153 -11.87 12.96 6.98
C VAL A 153 -12.31 11.70 7.70
N THR A 154 -11.81 11.52 8.92
CA THR A 154 -12.11 10.35 9.76
C THR A 154 -12.45 10.79 11.18
N PRO A 155 -13.19 9.97 11.96
CA PRO A 155 -13.49 10.31 13.34
C PRO A 155 -12.26 10.32 14.26
N ASP A 156 -11.25 9.50 13.95
CA ASP A 156 -10.16 9.16 14.87
C ASP A 156 -8.76 9.17 14.23
N GLY A 157 -8.65 9.60 12.97
CA GLY A 157 -7.39 9.68 12.23
C GLY A 157 -6.98 8.42 11.50
N ARG A 158 -7.79 7.35 11.54
CA ARG A 158 -7.50 6.08 10.87
C ARG A 158 -8.35 5.91 9.63
N ALA A 159 -7.77 6.28 8.48
CA ALA A 159 -8.33 5.94 7.19
C ALA A 159 -7.89 4.53 6.76
N ASP A 160 -8.69 3.89 5.91
CA ASP A 160 -8.40 2.57 5.33
C ASP A 160 -8.06 1.56 6.43
N ALA A 161 -8.98 1.44 7.38
CA ALA A 161 -8.75 0.75 8.65
C ALA A 161 -9.93 -0.11 9.07
N LEU A 162 -9.66 -1.06 9.97
CA LEU A 162 -10.70 -1.91 10.53
C LEU A 162 -11.48 -1.19 11.63
N VAL A 163 -12.80 -1.16 11.51
CA VAL A 163 -13.72 -0.54 12.48
C VAL A 163 -14.84 -1.50 12.83
N SER A 164 -15.17 -1.60 14.12
CA SER A 164 -16.33 -2.35 14.58
C SER A 164 -17.61 -1.54 14.36
N GLY A 165 -18.54 -2.09 13.58
CA GLY A 165 -19.87 -1.55 13.37
C GLY A 165 -20.79 -1.79 14.57
N THR A 166 -21.92 -1.10 14.59
CA THR A 166 -22.95 -1.25 15.64
C THR A 166 -23.64 -2.63 15.61
N ASP A 167 -23.50 -3.38 14.52
CA ASP A 167 -24.01 -4.74 14.36
C ASP A 167 -23.01 -5.82 14.84
N ALA A 168 -21.98 -5.41 15.59
CA ALA A 168 -20.90 -6.26 16.10
C ALA A 168 -20.02 -6.92 15.02
N LYS A 169 -20.14 -6.53 13.75
CA LYS A 169 -19.20 -6.93 12.70
C LYS A 169 -18.04 -5.95 12.62
N THR A 170 -16.92 -6.42 12.10
CA THR A 170 -15.77 -5.57 11.75
C THR A 170 -15.79 -5.32 10.25
N TYR A 171 -15.62 -4.07 9.86
CA TYR A 171 -15.58 -3.61 8.48
C TYR A 171 -14.20 -3.06 8.16
N PHE A 172 -13.75 -3.22 6.92
CA PHE A 172 -12.75 -2.32 6.36
C PHE A 172 -13.46 -1.03 5.95
N VAL A 173 -12.97 0.11 6.43
CA VAL A 173 -13.65 1.39 6.29
C VAL A 173 -12.79 2.42 5.58
N GLU A 174 -13.29 2.90 4.46
CA GLU A 174 -12.73 4.05 3.73
C GLU A 174 -13.13 5.36 4.40
N PRO A 175 -12.27 6.40 4.35
CA PRO A 175 -12.56 7.70 4.92
C PRO A 175 -13.68 8.44 4.16
N TYR A 176 -14.25 9.47 4.79
CA TYR A 176 -15.10 10.42 4.07
C TYR A 176 -14.21 11.38 3.27
N SER A 177 -14.32 11.38 1.94
CA SER A 177 -13.60 12.33 1.09
C SER A 177 -14.38 13.63 0.95
N GLN A 178 -13.73 14.75 1.28
CA GLN A 178 -14.31 16.08 1.17
C GLN A 178 -13.40 17.02 0.37
N GLN A 179 -13.99 17.79 -0.53
CA GLN A 179 -13.33 18.90 -1.19
C GLN A 179 -13.34 20.14 -0.28
N MET A 180 -12.18 20.73 -0.04
CA MET A 180 -12.03 21.98 0.72
C MET A 180 -10.85 22.81 0.21
N ALA A 181 -10.83 24.12 0.50
CA ALA A 181 -9.67 24.94 0.14
C ALA A 181 -8.47 24.62 1.05
N ALA A 182 -7.24 24.79 0.54
CA ALA A 182 -6.03 24.56 1.34
C ALA A 182 -6.07 25.34 2.68
N ARG A 183 -6.51 26.61 2.65
CA ARG A 183 -6.63 27.43 3.87
C ARG A 183 -7.57 26.84 4.92
N GLU A 184 -8.68 26.24 4.50
CA GLU A 184 -9.65 25.59 5.40
C GLU A 184 -9.05 24.31 5.99
N PHE A 185 -8.35 23.54 5.16
CA PHE A 185 -7.67 22.32 5.57
C PHE A 185 -6.57 22.59 6.62
N PHE A 186 -5.67 23.55 6.38
CA PHE A 186 -4.64 23.92 7.36
C PHE A 186 -5.24 24.48 8.66
N ALA A 187 -6.37 25.20 8.59
CA ALA A 187 -7.10 25.63 9.78
C ALA A 187 -7.66 24.44 10.56
N ALA A 188 -8.16 23.40 9.87
CA ALA A 188 -8.66 22.18 10.50
C ALA A 188 -7.53 21.40 11.23
N LEU A 189 -6.34 21.29 10.62
CA LEU A 189 -5.16 20.68 11.26
C LEU A 189 -4.72 21.44 12.52
N SER A 190 -4.79 22.78 12.48
CA SER A 190 -4.41 23.63 13.62
C SER A 190 -5.45 23.64 14.75
N SER A 191 -6.69 23.25 14.46
CA SER A 191 -7.79 23.29 15.42
C SER A 191 -7.74 22.13 16.42
N VAL A 192 -6.79 22.19 17.36
CA VAL A 192 -6.76 21.28 18.50
C VAL A 192 -7.87 21.68 19.47
N ARG A 193 -9.03 21.00 19.39
CA ARG A 193 -10.02 21.03 20.48
C ARG A 193 -9.55 20.10 21.59
N THR A 194 -8.77 20.65 22.51
CA THR A 194 -8.53 20.00 23.81
C THR A 194 -9.76 20.28 24.67
N VAL A 195 -10.63 19.27 24.84
CA VAL A 195 -11.75 19.36 25.78
C VAL A 195 -11.35 18.63 27.06
N SER A 196 -11.44 19.32 28.19
CA SER A 196 -11.28 18.72 29.51
C SER A 196 -12.39 17.69 29.74
N ILE A 197 -12.00 16.49 30.22
CA ILE A 197 -12.88 15.33 30.43
C ILE A 197 -14.10 15.66 31.31
N GLU A 198 -14.02 16.70 32.14
CA GLU A 198 -15.09 17.15 33.03
C GLU A 198 -16.34 17.70 32.30
N GLU A 199 -16.26 17.99 31.00
CA GLU A 199 -17.37 18.60 30.24
C GLU A 199 -18.18 17.61 29.38
N ILE A 200 -17.80 16.32 29.31
CA ILE A 200 -18.44 15.33 28.42
C ILE A 200 -19.46 14.47 29.19
N PRO A 201 -20.76 14.49 28.86
CA PRO A 201 -21.74 13.57 29.44
C PRO A 201 -21.38 12.11 29.13
N SER A 202 -21.44 11.23 30.13
CA SER A 202 -21.03 9.82 30.05
C SER A 202 -21.73 9.00 28.96
N SER A 203 -22.82 9.52 28.37
CA SER A 203 -23.58 8.92 27.28
C SER A 203 -22.98 9.09 25.88
N HIS A 204 -21.93 9.93 25.72
CA HIS A 204 -21.30 10.22 24.41
C HIS A 204 -19.87 9.67 24.25
N LEU A 205 -19.34 8.96 25.25
CA LEU A 205 -18.02 8.35 25.18
C LEU A 205 -18.11 7.00 24.46
N GLN A 206 -17.60 6.95 23.23
CA GLN A 206 -17.42 5.70 22.48
C GLN A 206 -16.25 4.92 23.09
N GLU A 207 -16.39 3.59 23.28
CA GLU A 207 -15.34 2.73 23.89
C GLU A 207 -13.97 2.81 23.18
N SER A 208 -13.94 3.21 21.91
CA SER A 208 -12.72 3.46 21.14
C SER A 208 -11.89 4.63 21.70
N ALA A 209 -12.54 5.66 22.26
CA ALA A 209 -11.89 6.82 22.85
C ALA A 209 -11.33 6.55 24.26
N LEU A 210 -11.77 5.46 24.91
CA LEU A 210 -11.21 5.00 26.18
C LEU A 210 -9.89 4.24 26.00
N GLN A 211 -9.62 3.67 24.82
CA GLN A 211 -8.37 2.94 24.56
C GLN A 211 -7.17 3.84 24.24
N SER A 212 -7.40 5.09 23.82
CA SER A 212 -6.36 6.11 23.61
C SER A 212 -5.93 6.82 24.92
N SER A 213 -6.52 6.47 26.06
CA SER A 213 -6.43 7.20 27.33
C SER A 213 -5.18 6.96 28.20
N ARG A 214 -4.03 6.52 27.64
CA ARG A 214 -2.80 6.39 28.47
C ARG A 214 -2.13 7.73 28.85
N GLN A 215 -2.63 8.87 28.36
CA GLN A 215 -2.09 10.21 28.68
C GLN A 215 -3.15 11.25 29.09
N GLY A 216 -4.38 10.85 29.43
CA GLY A 216 -5.36 11.77 30.04
C GLY A 216 -5.89 12.91 29.14
N GLN A 217 -5.73 12.82 27.82
CA GLN A 217 -6.31 13.76 26.85
C GLN A 217 -7.23 13.01 25.88
N LEU A 218 -8.51 13.40 25.82
CA LEU A 218 -9.45 13.00 24.79
C LEU A 218 -9.39 14.04 23.67
N HIS A 219 -8.95 13.63 22.48
CA HIS A 219 -9.03 14.48 21.29
C HIS A 219 -10.46 14.41 20.76
N THR A 220 -11.21 15.52 20.87
CA THR A 220 -12.58 15.60 20.35
C THR A 220 -12.56 16.37 19.03
N GLY A 221 -12.69 15.68 17.90
CA GLY A 221 -12.79 16.31 16.59
C GLY A 221 -12.37 15.37 15.47
N GLU A 222 -13.04 15.52 14.33
CA GLU A 222 -12.67 14.82 13.10
C GLU A 222 -11.22 15.15 12.72
N VAL A 223 -10.54 14.17 12.14
CA VAL A 223 -9.14 14.26 11.72
C VAL A 223 -9.11 14.32 10.21
N CYS A 224 -8.52 15.40 9.70
CA CYS A 224 -8.29 15.59 8.27
C CYS A 224 -6.90 15.10 7.89
N TYR A 225 -6.79 14.43 6.74
CA TYR A 225 -5.53 13.94 6.20
C TYR A 225 -5.57 13.97 4.67
N LEU A 226 -4.57 14.59 4.05
CA LEU A 226 -4.35 14.54 2.61
C LEU A 226 -3.48 13.32 2.35
N GLN A 227 -4.10 12.27 1.81
CA GLN A 227 -3.51 10.94 1.70
C GLN A 227 -3.87 10.19 0.41
N SER A 228 -4.36 10.87 -0.62
CA SER A 228 -4.66 10.23 -1.89
C SER A 228 -3.38 9.65 -2.51
N GLN A 229 -3.41 8.38 -2.87
CA GLN A 229 -2.24 7.62 -3.33
C GLN A 229 -2.26 7.34 -4.85
N ASN A 230 -3.05 8.10 -5.59
CA ASN A 230 -3.33 7.90 -7.01
C ASN A 230 -2.43 8.76 -7.93
N GLY A 231 -1.23 9.13 -7.47
CA GLY A 231 -0.38 10.10 -8.16
C GLY A 231 -0.95 11.51 -8.06
N ASN A 232 -1.45 11.88 -6.88
CA ASN A 232 -2.19 13.12 -6.67
C ASN A 232 -1.39 14.37 -7.11
N LEU A 233 -0.06 14.33 -7.07
CA LEU A 233 0.83 15.37 -7.57
C LEU A 233 1.26 15.09 -9.01
N TYR A 234 1.76 13.89 -9.30
CA TYR A 234 2.05 13.42 -10.65
C TYR A 234 1.57 11.98 -10.82
N SER A 235 0.76 11.71 -11.85
CA SER A 235 0.24 10.37 -12.15
C SER A 235 0.81 9.87 -13.48
N GLY A 236 1.23 8.60 -13.51
CA GLY A 236 1.77 7.91 -14.68
C GLY A 236 0.73 7.15 -15.47
N GLN A 237 -0.56 7.32 -15.14
CA GLN A 237 -1.68 6.70 -15.84
C GLN A 237 -1.95 7.41 -17.18
N SER A 238 -1.00 7.34 -18.10
CA SER A 238 -1.17 7.77 -19.48
C SER A 238 -0.23 6.97 -20.37
N THR A 239 -0.73 5.81 -20.81
CA THR A 239 -0.19 4.97 -21.90
C THR A 239 1.13 4.23 -21.62
N GLY A 240 1.02 2.93 -21.30
CA GLY A 240 1.95 1.79 -21.52
C GLY A 240 3.36 1.99 -22.11
N GLY A 241 4.07 3.03 -21.70
CA GLY A 241 5.31 3.51 -22.28
C GLY A 241 6.21 4.00 -21.15
N SER A 242 7.26 3.22 -20.90
CA SER A 242 8.25 3.39 -19.85
C SER A 242 9.20 4.57 -20.10
N THR A 243 8.66 5.77 -20.24
CA THR A 243 9.45 7.01 -20.37
C THR A 243 8.96 8.04 -19.38
N ALA A 244 9.88 8.73 -18.71
CA ALA A 244 9.61 9.75 -17.68
C ALA A 244 8.73 10.94 -18.15
N GLU A 245 8.36 10.99 -19.43
CA GLU A 245 7.48 11.99 -20.04
C GLU A 245 5.97 11.77 -19.78
N ALA A 246 5.56 10.61 -19.24
CA ALA A 246 4.14 10.24 -19.07
C ALA A 246 3.43 10.87 -17.84
N LEU A 247 4.09 11.75 -17.06
CA LEU A 247 3.63 12.28 -15.77
C LEU A 247 2.93 13.65 -15.82
N ASP A 248 2.16 13.97 -16.86
CA ASP A 248 1.63 15.33 -17.06
C ASP A 248 0.11 15.48 -17.03
N GLU A 249 -0.61 14.47 -16.56
CA GLU A 249 -2.07 14.56 -16.37
C GLU A 249 -2.47 15.69 -15.39
N PRO A 250 -3.67 16.27 -15.51
CA PRO A 250 -4.13 17.33 -14.61
C PRO A 250 -4.15 16.88 -13.14
N SER A 251 -3.60 17.71 -12.25
CA SER A 251 -3.59 17.47 -10.80
C SER A 251 -4.21 18.66 -10.07
N GLU A 252 -4.91 18.39 -8.96
CA GLU A 252 -5.38 19.42 -8.03
C GLU A 252 -4.19 20.24 -7.49
N PHE A 253 -3.02 19.63 -7.32
CA PHE A 253 -1.78 20.25 -6.85
C PHE A 253 -0.87 20.80 -7.96
N MET A 254 -1.39 21.01 -9.17
CA MET A 254 -0.63 21.62 -10.28
C MET A 254 0.17 22.89 -9.89
N PRO A 255 -0.34 23.82 -9.04
CA PRO A 255 0.44 24.99 -8.61
C PRO A 255 1.69 24.70 -7.77
N LEU A 256 1.79 23.50 -7.17
CA LEU A 256 2.90 23.07 -6.31
C LEU A 256 3.92 22.20 -7.05
N ARG A 257 3.60 21.70 -8.25
CA ARG A 257 4.46 20.80 -9.05
C ARG A 257 5.88 21.34 -9.23
N GLY A 258 6.03 22.63 -9.52
CA GLY A 258 7.35 23.25 -9.73
C GLY A 258 8.31 23.14 -8.54
N ASP A 259 7.80 22.83 -7.35
CA ASP A 259 8.59 22.72 -6.13
C ASP A 259 9.02 21.27 -5.82
N VAL A 260 8.61 20.28 -6.62
CA VAL A 260 8.82 18.86 -6.37
C VAL A 260 9.37 18.16 -7.61
N PRO A 261 10.43 17.33 -7.51
CA PRO A 261 10.94 16.63 -8.67
C PRO A 261 9.94 15.56 -9.16
N LYS A 262 9.73 15.48 -10.48
CA LYS A 262 8.85 14.47 -11.12
C LYS A 262 9.34 13.03 -10.88
N HIS A 263 10.65 12.85 -10.76
CA HIS A 263 11.30 11.57 -10.49
C HIS A 263 12.62 11.80 -9.74
N ILE A 264 13.21 10.72 -9.23
CA ILE A 264 14.52 10.74 -8.57
C ILE A 264 15.52 10.10 -9.52
N GLU A 265 16.48 10.88 -10.01
CA GLU A 265 17.42 10.50 -11.09
C GLU A 265 18.14 9.17 -10.78
N TRP A 266 18.82 9.07 -9.64
CA TRP A 266 19.57 7.87 -9.26
C TRP A 266 18.69 6.62 -9.10
N ALA A 267 17.42 6.79 -8.73
CA ALA A 267 16.46 5.70 -8.61
C ALA A 267 15.93 5.27 -9.97
N THR A 268 15.60 6.25 -10.80
CA THR A 268 15.10 6.05 -12.18
C THR A 268 16.15 5.30 -13.01
N ASP A 269 17.41 5.70 -12.91
CA ASP A 269 18.53 5.06 -13.60
C ASP A 269 18.78 3.63 -13.09
N ALA A 270 18.64 3.40 -11.78
CA ALA A 270 18.83 2.08 -11.18
C ALA A 270 17.73 1.08 -11.55
N LEU A 271 16.48 1.56 -11.58
CA LEU A 271 15.29 0.75 -11.87
C LEU A 271 14.97 0.67 -13.37
N GLY A 272 15.60 1.54 -14.18
CA GLY A 272 15.40 1.62 -15.62
C GLY A 272 14.01 2.10 -16.02
N ARG A 273 13.28 2.77 -15.12
CA ARG A 273 11.92 3.29 -15.33
C ARG A 273 11.64 4.50 -14.45
N GLY A 274 10.73 5.37 -14.91
CA GLY A 274 10.19 6.45 -14.08
C GLY A 274 9.20 5.92 -13.04
N PRO A 275 8.80 6.76 -12.07
CA PRO A 275 7.78 6.42 -11.10
C PRO A 275 6.39 6.40 -11.77
N ASP A 276 5.52 5.51 -11.30
CA ASP A 276 4.12 5.41 -11.71
C ASP A 276 3.26 6.48 -11.03
N ALA A 277 3.66 6.91 -9.84
CA ALA A 277 2.97 7.93 -9.07
C ALA A 277 3.94 8.73 -8.20
N VAL A 278 3.61 10.01 -8.03
CA VAL A 278 4.20 10.88 -7.02
C VAL A 278 3.06 11.43 -6.18
N ASN A 279 3.09 11.15 -4.88
CA ASN A 279 2.03 11.56 -3.96
C ASN A 279 2.53 12.57 -2.94
N LEU A 280 1.73 13.60 -2.73
CA LEU A 280 1.81 14.55 -1.65
C LEU A 280 1.00 14.05 -0.45
N TRP A 281 1.56 14.20 0.74
CA TRP A 281 0.94 13.85 2.01
C TRP A 281 0.98 15.05 2.94
N ILE A 282 -0.15 15.42 3.53
CA ILE A 282 -0.23 16.50 4.53
C ILE A 282 -1.19 16.06 5.64
N GLY A 283 -0.75 16.10 6.89
CA GLY A 283 -1.60 15.79 8.04
C GLY A 283 -1.00 16.28 9.34
N ASP A 284 -1.52 15.80 10.45
CA ASP A 284 -1.03 16.10 11.81
C ASP A 284 -0.79 14.82 12.62
N GLU A 285 -0.40 14.94 13.88
CA GLU A 285 -0.05 13.80 14.74
C GLU A 285 -1.19 12.80 14.98
N ARG A 286 -2.43 13.17 14.65
CA ARG A 286 -3.61 12.32 14.82
C ARG A 286 -3.80 11.38 13.63
N SER A 287 -3.30 11.73 12.44
CA SER A 287 -3.47 10.87 11.27
C SER A 287 -2.49 9.70 11.29
N VAL A 288 -3.04 8.48 11.17
CA VAL A 288 -2.30 7.22 11.22
C VAL A 288 -2.71 6.35 10.06
N THR A 289 -1.74 5.86 9.31
CA THR A 289 -1.96 4.88 8.25
C THR A 289 -1.86 3.47 8.85
N SER A 290 -2.95 2.69 8.71
CA SER A 290 -3.01 1.31 9.20
C SER A 290 -2.00 0.42 8.48
N VAL A 291 -1.67 -0.75 9.07
CA VAL A 291 -0.64 -1.62 8.49
C VAL A 291 -1.10 -2.22 7.17
N HIS A 292 -0.27 -2.06 6.14
CA HIS A 292 -0.51 -2.62 4.81
C HIS A 292 0.84 -2.85 4.10
N SER A 293 0.79 -3.35 2.87
CA SER A 293 1.96 -3.64 2.05
C SER A 293 1.64 -3.31 0.60
N ASP A 294 2.56 -2.63 -0.07
CA ASP A 294 2.40 -2.18 -1.46
C ASP A 294 3.29 -2.97 -2.44
N PRO A 295 2.87 -3.12 -3.70
CA PRO A 295 3.69 -3.68 -4.77
C PRO A 295 4.65 -2.66 -5.39
N TYR A 296 5.08 -1.63 -4.66
CA TYR A 296 5.92 -0.55 -5.18
C TYR A 296 7.27 -0.45 -4.44
N GLU A 297 8.31 -0.13 -5.20
CA GLU A 297 9.56 0.40 -4.64
C GLU A 297 9.31 1.87 -4.26
N ASN A 298 9.19 2.14 -2.96
CA ASN A 298 8.71 3.42 -2.45
C ASN A 298 9.87 4.26 -1.90
N LEU A 299 10.10 5.43 -2.50
CA LEU A 299 11.01 6.44 -1.97
C LEU A 299 10.20 7.54 -1.27
N TYR A 300 10.28 7.59 0.05
CA TYR A 300 9.45 8.44 0.89
C TYR A 300 10.27 9.54 1.56
N THR A 301 10.08 10.80 1.15
CA THR A 301 10.83 11.96 1.67
C THR A 301 9.95 12.84 2.53
N VAL A 302 10.41 13.16 3.74
CA VAL A 302 9.70 14.09 4.62
C VAL A 302 10.16 15.52 4.34
N VAL A 303 9.21 16.43 4.17
CA VAL A 303 9.44 17.85 3.91
C VAL A 303 9.30 18.67 5.20
N ARG A 304 8.30 18.36 6.03
CA ARG A 304 8.06 18.99 7.34
C ARG A 304 7.64 17.96 8.37
N GLY A 305 8.04 18.18 9.62
CA GLY A 305 7.76 17.26 10.72
C GLY A 305 8.58 15.98 10.64
N SER A 306 7.97 14.86 11.02
CA SER A 306 8.60 13.53 10.93
C SER A 306 7.56 12.43 10.75
N LYS A 307 7.96 11.33 10.11
CA LYS A 307 7.17 10.10 9.94
C LYS A 307 7.85 8.97 10.67
N THR A 308 7.10 8.17 11.43
CA THR A 308 7.62 6.97 12.08
C THR A 308 6.97 5.74 11.47
N PHE A 309 7.80 4.90 10.85
CA PHE A 309 7.42 3.65 10.23
C PHE A 309 7.67 2.50 11.19
N VAL A 310 6.66 1.65 11.40
CA VAL A 310 6.80 0.34 12.02
C VAL A 310 6.70 -0.69 10.90
N LEU A 311 7.82 -1.35 10.63
CA LEU A 311 8.04 -2.18 9.46
C LEU A 311 8.17 -3.65 9.84
N LEU A 312 7.56 -4.53 9.05
CA LEU A 312 7.80 -5.97 9.09
C LEU A 312 8.20 -6.46 7.70
N PRO A 313 9.21 -7.34 7.59
CA PRO A 313 9.55 -7.94 6.31
C PRO A 313 8.38 -8.81 5.80
N PRO A 314 8.32 -9.11 4.49
CA PRO A 314 7.29 -10.00 3.93
C PRO A 314 7.17 -11.35 4.65
N THR A 315 8.29 -11.86 5.18
CA THR A 315 8.39 -13.12 5.94
C THR A 315 7.66 -13.10 7.29
N GLU A 316 7.30 -11.92 7.80
CA GLU A 316 6.58 -11.73 9.06
C GLU A 316 5.11 -11.32 8.84
N GLY A 317 4.68 -11.12 7.59
CA GLY A 317 3.32 -10.68 7.27
C GLY A 317 2.21 -11.61 7.81
N TRP A 318 2.48 -12.90 7.92
CA TRP A 318 1.55 -13.88 8.46
C TRP A 318 1.13 -13.59 9.92
N LEU A 319 1.98 -12.89 10.69
CA LEU A 319 1.70 -12.48 12.07
C LEU A 319 0.60 -11.41 12.16
N LEU A 320 0.35 -10.71 11.05
CA LEU A 320 -0.71 -9.70 10.94
C LEU A 320 -2.10 -10.33 10.76
N ARG A 321 -2.16 -11.65 10.50
CA ARG A 321 -3.38 -12.46 10.38
C ARG A 321 -4.39 -11.81 9.46
N GLU A 322 -4.05 -11.62 8.19
CA GLU A 322 -4.99 -11.04 7.25
C GLU A 322 -6.29 -11.83 7.17
N GLN A 323 -7.41 -11.12 7.08
CA GLN A 323 -8.75 -11.69 6.92
C GLN A 323 -9.50 -10.90 5.86
N ARG A 324 -10.63 -11.46 5.39
CA ARG A 324 -11.54 -10.74 4.49
C ARG A 324 -12.62 -10.04 5.30
N TYR A 325 -12.77 -8.74 5.09
CA TYR A 325 -13.72 -7.89 5.79
C TYR A 325 -14.78 -7.34 4.82
N PRO A 326 -16.04 -7.23 5.23
CA PRO A 326 -17.01 -6.45 4.48
C PRO A 326 -16.56 -4.98 4.40
N HIS A 327 -16.86 -4.35 3.28
CA HIS A 327 -16.52 -2.95 3.02
C HIS A 327 -17.56 -2.00 3.63
N ALA A 328 -17.10 -0.83 4.07
CA ALA A 328 -17.94 0.30 4.47
C ALA A 328 -17.21 1.61 4.16
N THR A 329 -17.93 2.72 4.19
CA THR A 329 -17.36 4.06 4.00
C THR A 329 -17.94 5.01 5.03
N TYR A 330 -17.15 5.97 5.50
CA TYR A 330 -17.68 7.09 6.26
C TYR A 330 -18.42 8.09 5.36
N THR A 331 -19.60 8.52 5.78
CA THR A 331 -20.41 9.50 5.06
C THR A 331 -20.82 10.64 5.98
N ARG A 332 -21.19 11.78 5.40
CA ARG A 332 -21.74 12.92 6.12
C ARG A 332 -23.15 13.22 5.61
N PRO A 333 -24.21 12.91 6.37
CA PRO A 333 -25.59 13.11 5.92
C PRO A 333 -25.95 14.57 5.61
N SER A 334 -25.38 15.51 6.36
CA SER A 334 -25.60 16.95 6.14
C SER A 334 -24.39 17.78 6.55
N PRO A 335 -24.16 18.98 5.98
CA PRO A 335 -23.03 19.82 6.35
C PRO A 335 -22.94 20.05 7.87
N GLY A 336 -21.81 19.67 8.48
CA GLY A 336 -21.57 19.78 9.92
C GLY A 336 -22.16 18.68 10.81
N SER A 337 -22.92 17.70 10.28
CA SER A 337 -23.34 16.53 11.06
C SER A 337 -22.15 15.59 11.29
N PRO A 338 -22.12 14.78 12.37
CA PRO A 338 -21.09 13.76 12.57
C PRO A 338 -20.97 12.79 11.39
N LEU A 339 -19.78 12.18 11.24
CA LEU A 339 -19.58 11.09 10.29
C LEU A 339 -20.34 9.84 10.73
N GLU A 340 -20.96 9.17 9.76
CA GLU A 340 -21.67 7.91 9.93
C GLU A 340 -21.01 6.82 9.09
N LEU A 341 -20.79 5.66 9.69
CA LEU A 341 -20.28 4.47 9.00
C LEU A 341 -21.43 3.81 8.25
N ILE A 342 -21.32 3.72 6.92
CA ILE A 342 -22.32 3.09 6.06
C ILE A 342 -21.72 1.82 5.44
N PRO A 343 -22.19 0.62 5.85
CA PRO A 343 -21.82 -0.63 5.20
C PRO A 343 -22.19 -0.62 3.73
N SER A 344 -21.30 -1.11 2.88
CA SER A 344 -21.61 -1.33 1.48
C SER A 344 -22.62 -2.48 1.30
N PRO A 345 -23.31 -2.54 0.15
CA PRO A 345 -24.22 -3.64 -0.19
C PRO A 345 -23.56 -5.01 -0.03
N ALA A 346 -24.34 -6.04 0.31
CA ALA A 346 -23.81 -7.38 0.61
C ALA A 346 -23.09 -8.07 -0.57
N ASN A 347 -23.31 -7.61 -1.80
CA ASN A 347 -22.62 -8.09 -3.00
C ASN A 347 -21.30 -7.34 -3.28
N HIS A 348 -20.99 -6.30 -2.51
CA HIS A 348 -19.70 -5.62 -2.60
C HIS A 348 -18.57 -6.61 -2.24
N PRO A 349 -17.49 -6.68 -3.03
CA PRO A 349 -16.35 -7.52 -2.70
C PRO A 349 -15.84 -7.24 -1.29
N THR A 350 -15.45 -8.31 -0.58
CA THR A 350 -14.76 -8.17 0.71
C THR A 350 -13.32 -7.75 0.48
N VAL A 351 -12.75 -6.99 1.40
CA VAL A 351 -11.37 -6.49 1.35
C VAL A 351 -10.49 -7.35 2.24
N ARG A 352 -9.35 -7.82 1.70
CA ARG A 352 -8.36 -8.58 2.48
C ARG A 352 -7.45 -7.60 3.21
N TRP A 353 -7.48 -7.58 4.55
CA TRP A 353 -6.76 -6.60 5.36
C TRP A 353 -6.15 -7.22 6.62
N ALA A 354 -5.12 -6.59 7.16
CA ALA A 354 -4.44 -7.02 8.38
C ALA A 354 -5.34 -6.84 9.61
N SER A 355 -5.43 -7.88 10.44
CA SER A 355 -6.26 -7.87 11.66
C SER A 355 -5.53 -7.33 12.88
N VAL A 356 -4.20 -7.30 12.84
CA VAL A 356 -3.36 -7.03 14.01
C VAL A 356 -2.56 -5.76 13.81
N ASP A 357 -2.62 -4.87 14.79
CA ASP A 357 -1.79 -3.68 14.87
C ASP A 357 -0.32 -4.06 15.16
N PRO A 358 0.63 -3.77 14.24
CA PRO A 358 2.02 -4.18 14.38
C PRO A 358 2.73 -3.48 15.53
N THR A 359 2.20 -2.34 15.99
CA THR A 359 2.80 -1.59 17.11
C THR A 359 2.68 -2.34 18.43
N ARG A 360 1.76 -3.31 18.51
CA ARG A 360 1.47 -4.14 19.69
C ARG A 360 2.02 -5.55 19.60
N LEU A 361 2.64 -5.91 18.48
CA LEU A 361 3.24 -7.22 18.30
C LEU A 361 4.44 -7.39 19.24
N SER A 362 4.56 -8.60 19.76
CA SER A 362 5.72 -9.09 20.51
C SER A 362 6.30 -10.30 19.80
N ALA A 363 7.30 -10.95 20.40
CA ALA A 363 7.90 -12.16 19.86
C ALA A 363 6.82 -13.18 19.42
N PRO A 364 6.96 -13.82 18.24
CA PRO A 364 8.18 -13.86 17.42
C PRO A 364 8.37 -12.68 16.46
N ALA A 365 7.47 -11.69 16.42
CA ALA A 365 7.67 -10.52 15.56
C ALA A 365 8.89 -9.70 16.01
N ALA A 366 9.63 -9.15 15.05
CA ALA A 366 10.73 -8.22 15.30
C ALA A 366 10.56 -6.93 14.46
N PRO A 367 9.56 -6.09 14.78
CA PRO A 367 9.29 -4.90 13.97
C PRO A 367 10.48 -3.94 13.95
N LEU A 368 10.86 -3.50 12.75
CA LEU A 368 11.83 -2.44 12.56
C LEU A 368 11.15 -1.08 12.72
N ARG A 369 11.76 -0.17 13.47
CA ARG A 369 11.21 1.18 13.70
C ARG A 369 12.15 2.23 13.12
N ILE A 370 11.69 2.97 12.13
CA ILE A 370 12.46 4.02 11.46
C ILE A 370 11.69 5.33 11.57
N THR A 371 12.35 6.36 12.09
CA THR A 371 11.84 7.74 12.05
C THR A 371 12.55 8.48 10.93
N VAL A 372 11.78 9.01 9.99
CA VAL A 372 12.24 9.83 8.87
C VAL A 372 11.94 11.28 9.21
N ASN A 373 12.97 12.10 9.31
CA ASN A 373 12.88 13.51 9.62
C ASN A 373 12.85 14.36 8.35
N ALA A 374 12.49 15.64 8.47
CA ALA A 374 12.54 16.59 7.37
C ALA A 374 13.91 16.59 6.66
N GLY A 375 13.89 16.42 5.33
CA GLY A 375 15.08 16.33 4.47
C GLY A 375 15.66 14.91 4.33
N GLU A 376 15.15 13.93 5.06
CA GLU A 376 15.53 12.51 4.91
C GLU A 376 14.58 11.77 3.96
N THR A 377 15.12 10.78 3.26
CA THR A 377 14.39 9.89 2.35
C THR A 377 14.51 8.44 2.83
N LEU A 378 13.39 7.78 3.05
CA LEU A 378 13.33 6.34 3.28
C LEU A 378 13.11 5.62 1.96
N TYR A 379 13.97 4.64 1.65
CA TYR A 379 13.58 3.56 0.74
C TYR A 379 12.84 2.49 1.52
N LEU A 380 11.58 2.30 1.16
CA LEU A 380 10.69 1.24 1.64
C LEU A 380 10.51 0.24 0.48
N PRO A 381 11.11 -0.96 0.57
CA PRO A 381 11.05 -1.92 -0.52
C PRO A 381 9.63 -2.47 -0.71
N SER A 382 9.35 -2.90 -1.94
CA SER A 382 8.10 -3.59 -2.25
C SER A 382 7.85 -4.79 -1.34
N GLY A 383 6.59 -4.98 -0.94
CA GLY A 383 6.16 -6.11 -0.09
C GLY A 383 6.41 -5.95 1.40
N TRP A 384 7.11 -4.89 1.84
CA TRP A 384 7.30 -4.63 3.25
C TRP A 384 6.01 -4.11 3.88
N TRP A 385 5.61 -4.76 4.97
CA TRP A 385 4.48 -4.33 5.76
C TRP A 385 4.86 -3.10 6.56
N HIS A 386 4.00 -2.09 6.54
CA HIS A 386 4.31 -0.82 7.17
C HIS A 386 3.08 -0.18 7.79
N HIS A 387 3.23 0.26 9.03
CA HIS A 387 2.31 1.13 9.73
C HIS A 387 2.99 2.48 9.94
N VAL A 388 2.28 3.58 9.69
CA VAL A 388 2.89 4.91 9.66
C VAL A 388 2.16 5.86 10.61
N SER A 389 2.89 6.40 11.58
CA SER A 389 2.46 7.56 12.36
C SER A 389 3.31 8.78 11.99
N GLN A 390 2.86 9.97 12.40
CA GLN A 390 3.56 11.21 12.10
C GLN A 390 3.58 12.18 13.28
N ARG A 391 4.49 13.14 13.24
CA ARG A 391 4.53 14.29 14.15
C ARG A 391 4.68 15.55 13.33
N GLY A 392 3.94 16.59 13.72
CA GLY A 392 4.05 17.92 13.14
C GLY A 392 5.37 18.61 13.44
N ASP A 393 5.58 19.75 12.81
CA ASP A 393 6.77 20.59 12.95
C ASP A 393 6.73 21.60 14.11
N GLY A 394 5.63 21.64 14.86
CA GLY A 394 5.46 22.48 16.04
C GLY A 394 5.94 21.83 17.35
N PRO A 395 5.81 22.56 18.48
CA PRO A 395 6.18 22.07 19.80
C PRO A 395 5.50 20.75 20.16
N ASP A 396 6.22 19.87 20.85
CA ASP A 396 5.77 18.52 21.22
C ASP A 396 5.32 17.65 20.03
N GLY A 397 5.72 18.01 18.81
CA GLY A 397 5.35 17.29 17.59
C GLY A 397 3.90 17.49 17.18
N LYS A 398 3.25 18.56 17.67
CA LYS A 398 1.96 19.04 17.17
C LYS A 398 2.16 19.88 15.91
N GLY A 399 1.12 20.07 15.11
CA GLY A 399 1.16 20.88 13.89
C GLY A 399 1.25 20.03 12.64
N VAL A 400 1.88 20.53 11.59
CA VAL A 400 1.76 19.92 10.26
C VAL A 400 2.95 19.04 9.93
N CYS A 401 2.68 17.83 9.46
CA CYS A 401 3.63 16.96 8.80
C CYS A 401 3.37 17.00 7.29
N ILE A 402 4.43 17.16 6.49
CA ILE A 402 4.36 17.12 5.03
C ILE A 402 5.38 16.13 4.51
N ALA A 403 4.98 15.27 3.58
CA ALA A 403 5.86 14.35 2.90
C ALA A 403 5.50 14.19 1.43
N VAL A 404 6.47 13.75 0.65
CA VAL A 404 6.27 13.37 -0.75
C VAL A 404 6.88 12.00 -0.95
N ASN A 405 6.21 11.14 -1.70
CA ASN A 405 6.77 9.85 -2.08
C ASN A 405 6.68 9.60 -3.58
N TRP A 406 7.61 8.78 -4.08
CA TRP A 406 7.65 8.29 -5.45
C TRP A 406 7.47 6.78 -5.43
N TRP A 407 6.48 6.29 -6.16
CA TRP A 407 6.23 4.88 -6.35
C TRP A 407 6.75 4.43 -7.70
N TYR A 408 7.69 3.48 -7.68
CA TYR A 408 8.15 2.79 -8.88
C TYR A 408 7.61 1.37 -8.83
N ASP A 409 6.97 0.91 -9.91
CA ASP A 409 6.48 -0.46 -9.99
C ASP A 409 7.62 -1.46 -9.78
N MET A 410 7.34 -2.51 -9.00
CA MET A 410 8.32 -3.55 -8.71
C MET A 410 8.64 -4.40 -9.95
N GLU A 411 9.81 -5.02 -9.99
CA GLU A 411 10.10 -6.01 -11.03
C GLU A 411 9.34 -7.32 -10.74
N MET A 412 8.20 -7.49 -11.41
CA MET A 412 7.35 -8.68 -11.27
C MET A 412 7.96 -9.96 -11.86
N ARG A 413 8.94 -9.85 -12.77
CA ARG A 413 9.62 -11.02 -13.35
C ARG A 413 10.59 -11.63 -12.33
N GLY A 414 10.77 -12.94 -12.43
CA GLY A 414 11.66 -13.68 -11.53
C GLY A 414 10.94 -14.18 -10.29
N MET A 415 11.65 -14.27 -9.17
CA MET A 415 11.18 -14.98 -7.98
C MET A 415 10.51 -14.08 -6.93
N GLY A 416 10.69 -12.76 -7.00
CA GLY A 416 10.25 -11.82 -5.97
C GLY A 416 8.74 -11.89 -5.70
N TRP A 417 7.92 -11.60 -6.71
CA TRP A 417 6.46 -11.64 -6.58
C TRP A 417 5.93 -13.04 -6.21
N VAL A 418 6.49 -14.09 -6.81
CA VAL A 418 6.10 -15.48 -6.53
C VAL A 418 6.34 -15.85 -5.07
N TRP A 419 7.49 -15.43 -4.52
CA TRP A 419 7.84 -15.67 -3.12
C TRP A 419 6.93 -14.91 -2.17
N MET A 420 6.69 -13.62 -2.41
CA MET A 420 5.76 -12.83 -1.60
C MET A 420 4.34 -13.39 -1.64
N SER A 421 3.87 -13.78 -2.82
CA SER A 421 2.57 -14.43 -3.00
C SER A 421 2.49 -15.75 -2.24
N LEU A 422 3.55 -16.57 -2.25
CA LEU A 422 3.60 -17.82 -1.49
C LEU A 422 3.48 -17.57 0.02
N LEU A 423 4.28 -16.65 0.57
CA LEU A 423 4.25 -16.30 1.99
C LEU A 423 2.86 -15.79 2.41
N ARG A 424 2.27 -14.89 1.61
CA ARG A 424 0.96 -14.30 1.88
C ARG A 424 -0.18 -15.33 1.82
N ARG A 425 -0.11 -16.31 0.90
CA ARG A 425 -1.07 -17.43 0.80
C ARG A 425 -0.94 -18.41 1.96
N LEU A 426 0.28 -18.77 2.36
CA LEU A 426 0.52 -19.67 3.49
C LEU A 426 0.02 -19.09 4.82
N GLY A 427 0.13 -17.77 4.99
CA GLY A 427 -0.39 -17.05 6.16
C GLY A 427 -1.82 -16.53 6.02
N GLY A 428 -2.47 -16.76 4.87
CA GLY A 428 -3.75 -16.17 4.51
C GLY A 428 -4.98 -16.89 5.11
N PRO A 429 -6.18 -16.32 4.91
CA PRO A 429 -7.42 -16.94 5.35
C PRO A 429 -7.66 -18.29 4.63
N SER A 430 -8.20 -19.27 5.37
CA SER A 430 -8.37 -20.66 4.91
C SER A 430 -9.37 -20.87 3.77
N ASP A 431 -10.19 -19.85 3.46
CA ASP A 431 -11.24 -19.92 2.44
C ASP A 431 -10.74 -19.61 1.01
N GLU A 432 -9.42 -19.47 0.80
CA GLU A 432 -8.82 -19.41 -0.54
C GLU A 432 -8.85 -20.80 -1.22
N SER A 433 -10.05 -21.30 -1.53
CA SER A 433 -10.18 -22.25 -2.64
C SER A 433 -9.78 -21.50 -3.90
N VAL A 434 -8.56 -21.73 -4.37
CA VAL A 434 -8.05 -21.19 -5.64
C VAL A 434 -8.96 -21.68 -6.77
N GLU A 435 -9.95 -20.87 -7.14
CA GLU A 435 -10.55 -20.92 -8.46
C GLU A 435 -9.46 -20.44 -9.44
N PRO A 436 -8.95 -21.29 -10.35
CA PRO A 436 -7.95 -20.86 -11.30
C PRO A 436 -8.62 -19.94 -12.34
N GLY A 437 -8.67 -18.63 -12.07
CA GLY A 437 -9.18 -17.65 -13.03
C GLY A 437 -9.72 -16.32 -12.49
N SER A 438 -9.84 -16.11 -11.17
CA SER A 438 -10.13 -14.77 -10.66
C SER A 438 -8.82 -14.01 -10.50
N GLU A 439 -8.42 -13.29 -11.56
CA GLU A 439 -7.50 -12.18 -11.42
C GLU A 439 -8.04 -11.27 -10.30
N ASP A 440 -7.23 -11.01 -9.29
CA ASP A 440 -7.46 -9.94 -8.34
C ASP A 440 -7.56 -8.66 -9.17
N ALA A 441 -8.78 -8.20 -9.41
CA ALA A 441 -9.02 -6.88 -9.94
C ALA A 441 -8.49 -5.92 -8.87
N ASP A 442 -7.30 -5.42 -9.16
CA ASP A 442 -6.66 -4.29 -8.53
C ASP A 442 -7.72 -3.23 -8.21
N SER A 443 -8.03 -3.08 -6.94
CA SER A 443 -8.86 -1.97 -6.46
C SER A 443 -7.97 -0.73 -6.43
N GLY A 444 -7.62 -0.24 -7.61
CA GLY A 444 -7.37 1.18 -7.79
C GLY A 444 -8.69 1.88 -7.47
N SER A 445 -8.81 2.38 -6.25
CA SER A 445 -9.88 3.29 -5.87
C SER A 445 -9.74 4.57 -6.69
N ASP A 446 -10.77 4.85 -7.50
CA ASP A 446 -10.96 6.08 -8.30
C ASP A 446 -10.86 7.37 -7.48
#